data_AF-A0A2W6S410-F1
#
_entry.id   AF-A0A2W6S410-F1
#
_cell.length_a   1.000
_cell.length_b   1.000
_cell.length_c   1.000
_cell.angle_alpha   90.00
_cell.angle_beta   90.00
_cell.angle_gamma   90.00
#
_symmetry.space_group_name_H-M   'P 1'
#
loop_
_entity.id
_entity.type
_entity.pdbx_description
1 polymer ?
#
loop_
_entity_poly.entity_id
_entity_poly.type
_entity_poly.pdbx_seq_one_letter_code
_entity_poly.pdbx_strand_id
1 'polypeptide(L)'
;MSRTRALSPHARMVLAVLLDAGGQWSHGYELARLADVKSGTLYPLLIRLEAQGYLEAEWQQPAEGGRPPRHAYRLTATGVQLARANPPGHAVPPAGQRREATI
;
A
#
# COMPACT_ATOMS: atom_id res chain seq x y z
N MET A 1 10.65 25.49 -10.56
CA MET A 1 9.63 25.48 -9.48
C MET A 1 8.72 24.26 -9.68
N SER A 2 9.07 23.12 -9.09
CA SER A 2 8.26 21.91 -9.19
C SER A 2 7.04 22.08 -8.27
N ARG A 3 5.84 22.22 -8.82
CA ARG A 3 4.61 22.20 -8.02
C ARG A 3 4.55 20.85 -7.32
N THR A 4 4.75 20.83 -6.00
CA THR A 4 4.43 19.69 -5.15
C THR A 4 2.92 19.49 -5.19
N ARG A 5 2.43 18.69 -6.15
CA ARG A 5 1.02 18.33 -6.18
C ARG A 5 0.74 17.46 -4.98
N ALA A 6 -0.37 17.74 -4.30
CA ALA A 6 -0.87 16.88 -3.25
C ALA A 6 -1.07 15.44 -3.78
N LEU A 7 -0.78 14.45 -2.93
CA LEU A 7 -1.06 13.04 -3.23
C LEU A 7 -2.56 12.86 -3.50
N SER A 8 -2.88 12.04 -4.50
CA SER A 8 -4.26 11.69 -4.84
C SER A 8 -4.93 10.89 -3.72
N PRO A 9 -6.28 10.88 -3.63
CA PRO A 9 -7.00 10.08 -2.63
C PRO A 9 -6.61 8.60 -2.65
N HIS A 10 -6.53 8.00 -3.85
CA HIS A 10 -6.09 6.60 -4.00
C HIS A 10 -4.66 6.38 -3.48
N ALA A 11 -3.75 7.35 -3.70
CA ALA A 11 -2.39 7.24 -3.18
C ALA A 11 -2.34 7.27 -1.65
N ARG A 12 -3.13 8.15 -1.03
CA ARG A 12 -3.25 8.21 0.44
C ARG A 12 -3.85 6.94 1.02
N MET A 13 -4.85 6.36 0.37
CA MET A 13 -5.45 5.10 0.82
C MET A 13 -4.48 3.92 0.72
N VAL A 14 -3.75 3.78 -0.39
CA VAL A 14 -2.73 2.73 -0.55
C VAL A 14 -1.62 2.87 0.50
N LEU A 15 -1.15 4.09 0.75
CA LEU A 15 -0.17 4.37 1.80
C LEU A 15 -0.71 4.04 3.21
N ALA A 16 -1.99 4.29 3.47
CA ALA A 16 -2.63 3.97 4.74
C ALA A 16 -2.72 2.45 4.98
N VAL A 17 -3.14 1.68 3.96
CA VAL A 17 -3.18 0.21 4.03
C VAL A 17 -1.80 -0.37 4.30
N LEU A 18 -0.78 0.12 3.60
CA LEU A 18 0.60 -0.34 3.82
C LEU A 18 1.16 0.08 5.20
N LEU A 19 0.70 1.22 5.73
CA LEU A 19 1.09 1.68 7.07
C LEU A 19 0.46 0.81 8.16
N ASP A 20 -0.81 0.41 7.98
CA ASP A 20 -1.53 -0.50 8.88
C ASP A 20 -0.90 -1.90 8.92
N ALA A 21 -0.34 -2.36 7.79
CA ALA A 21 0.41 -3.62 7.70
C ALA A 21 1.71 -3.64 8.52
N GLY A 22 2.13 -2.52 9.14
CA GLY A 22 3.19 -2.52 10.17
C GLY A 22 4.57 -2.98 9.70
N GLY A 23 4.89 -2.79 8.41
CA GLY A 23 6.15 -3.23 7.81
C GLY A 23 6.15 -4.68 7.29
N GLN A 24 5.03 -5.39 7.41
CA GLN A 24 4.83 -6.66 6.73
C GLN A 24 4.69 -6.45 5.21
N TRP A 25 5.09 -7.46 4.45
CA TRP A 25 4.95 -7.48 3.00
C TRP A 25 3.48 -7.60 2.61
N SER A 26 3.04 -6.75 1.68
CA SER A 26 1.67 -6.73 1.15
C SER A 26 1.65 -6.99 -0.35
N HIS A 27 0.77 -7.87 -0.83
CA HIS A 27 0.69 -8.18 -2.26
C HIS A 27 -0.17 -7.15 -3.01
N GLY A 28 0.23 -6.80 -4.24
CA GLY A 28 -0.49 -5.81 -5.05
C GLY A 28 -1.99 -6.08 -5.24
N TYR A 29 -2.40 -7.35 -5.40
CA TYR A 29 -3.82 -7.69 -5.50
C TYR A 29 -4.60 -7.39 -4.21
N GLU A 30 -4.02 -7.66 -3.06
CA GLU A 30 -4.64 -7.37 -1.77
C GLU A 30 -4.71 -5.87 -1.51
N LEU A 31 -3.66 -5.13 -1.85
CA LEU A 31 -3.64 -3.67 -1.80
C LEU A 31 -4.75 -3.07 -2.66
N ALA A 32 -4.99 -3.59 -3.87
CA ALA A 32 -6.08 -3.15 -4.74
C ALA A 32 -7.44 -3.28 -4.05
N ARG A 33 -7.66 -4.42 -3.36
CA ARG A 33 -8.92 -4.72 -2.66
C ARG A 33 -9.11 -3.89 -1.40
N LEU A 34 -8.08 -3.81 -0.55
CA LEU A 34 -8.15 -3.09 0.73
C LEU A 34 -8.25 -1.58 0.53
N ALA A 35 -7.56 -1.04 -0.48
CA ALA A 35 -7.60 0.38 -0.77
C ALA A 35 -8.76 0.80 -1.70
N ASP A 36 -9.58 -0.14 -2.15
CA ASP A 36 -10.62 0.05 -3.17
C ASP A 36 -10.11 0.78 -4.43
N VAL A 37 -8.94 0.34 -4.94
CA VAL A 37 -8.28 0.93 -6.11
C VAL A 37 -8.20 -0.09 -7.23
N LYS A 38 -8.68 0.31 -8.43
CA LYS A 38 -8.55 -0.52 -9.64
C LYS A 38 -7.08 -0.81 -9.98
N SER A 39 -6.79 -2.02 -10.43
CA SER A 39 -5.43 -2.46 -10.83
C SER A 39 -4.73 -1.49 -11.80
N GLY A 40 -5.45 -0.98 -12.81
CA GLY A 40 -4.91 -0.02 -13.79
C GLY A 40 -4.48 1.33 -13.19
N THR A 41 -4.93 1.66 -11.98
CA THR A 41 -4.48 2.81 -11.20
C THR A 41 -3.44 2.42 -10.15
N LEU A 42 -3.60 1.25 -9.53
CA LEU A 42 -2.72 0.78 -8.47
C LEU A 42 -1.29 0.54 -8.96
N TYR A 43 -1.09 -0.25 -10.01
CA TYR A 43 0.26 -0.66 -10.41
C TYR A 43 1.13 0.53 -10.87
N PRO A 44 0.63 1.46 -11.72
CA PRO A 44 1.39 2.68 -12.04
C PRO A 44 1.64 3.58 -10.83
N LEU A 45 0.82 3.50 -9.79
CA LEU A 45 1.08 4.21 -8.53
C LEU A 45 2.20 3.53 -7.74
N LEU A 46 2.15 2.21 -7.55
CA LEU A 46 3.18 1.44 -6.83
C LEU A 46 4.56 1.63 -7.46
N ILE A 47 4.66 1.51 -8.78
CA ILE A 47 5.91 1.74 -9.54
C ILE A 47 6.49 3.14 -9.27
N ARG A 48 5.64 4.17 -9.24
CA ARG A 48 6.10 5.53 -8.96
C ARG A 48 6.56 5.72 -7.51
N LEU A 49 5.85 5.13 -6.55
CA LEU A 49 6.23 5.22 -5.14
C LEU A 49 7.53 4.46 -4.86
N GLU A 50 7.72 3.30 -5.47
CA GLU A 50 8.97 2.52 -5.45
C GLU A 50 10.12 3.32 -6.07
N ALA A 51 9.94 3.85 -7.29
CA ALA A 51 10.96 4.67 -7.96
C ALA A 51 11.34 5.95 -7.19
N GLN A 52 10.45 6.43 -6.31
CA GLN A 52 10.69 7.55 -5.42
C GLN A 52 11.30 7.14 -4.06
N GLY A 53 11.55 5.85 -3.84
CA GLY A 53 12.13 5.32 -2.61
C GLY A 53 11.17 5.25 -1.42
N TYR A 54 9.86 5.33 -1.64
CA TYR A 54 8.84 5.19 -0.59
C TYR A 54 8.42 3.74 -0.34
N LEU A 55 8.64 2.86 -1.32
CA LEU A 55 8.34 1.44 -1.21
C LEU A 55 9.58 0.62 -1.51
N GLU A 56 9.68 -0.51 -0.83
CA GLU A 56 10.47 -1.64 -1.30
C GLU A 56 9.53 -2.61 -2.01
N ALA A 57 10.03 -3.23 -3.07
CA ALA A 57 9.31 -4.27 -3.80
C ALA A 57 10.20 -5.50 -3.95
N GLU A 58 9.63 -6.68 -3.74
CA GLU A 58 10.32 -7.95 -3.97
C GLU A 58 9.40 -8.97 -4.62
N TRP A 59 9.99 -9.90 -5.37
CA TRP A 59 9.29 -11.07 -5.86
C TRP A 59 9.27 -12.13 -4.78
N GLN A 60 8.09 -12.46 -4.28
CA GLN A 60 7.92 -13.55 -3.32
C GLN A 60 7.45 -14.82 -4.04
N GLN A 61 8.06 -15.94 -3.67
CA GLN A 61 7.58 -17.25 -4.09
C GLN A 61 6.27 -17.56 -3.36
N PRO A 62 5.30 -18.21 -4.03
CA PRO A 62 4.08 -18.61 -3.37
C PRO A 62 4.36 -19.71 -2.34
N ALA A 63 3.64 -19.66 -1.22
CA ALA A 63 3.74 -20.66 -0.16
C ALA A 63 3.29 -22.07 -0.62
N GLU A 64 2.39 -22.15 -1.61
CA GLU A 64 1.94 -23.40 -2.21
C GLU A 64 2.41 -23.49 -3.67
N GLY A 65 3.05 -24.61 -4.01
CA GLY A 65 3.65 -24.86 -5.32
C GLY A 65 2.65 -24.71 -6.47
N GLY A 66 3.09 -24.11 -7.57
CA GLY A 66 2.34 -24.02 -8.83
C GLY A 66 1.75 -22.64 -9.16
N ARG A 67 1.90 -21.64 -8.29
CA ARG A 67 1.56 -20.25 -8.63
C ARG A 67 2.80 -19.48 -9.11
N PRO A 68 2.65 -18.48 -10.01
CA PRO A 68 3.76 -17.62 -10.36
C PRO A 68 4.17 -16.77 -9.13
N PRO A 69 5.45 -16.37 -9.05
CA PRO A 69 5.90 -15.36 -8.09
C PRO A 69 5.02 -14.11 -8.14
N ARG A 70 4.88 -13.43 -7.00
CA ARG A 70 4.07 -12.21 -6.88
C ARG A 70 4.91 -11.09 -6.31
N HIS A 71 4.76 -9.89 -6.87
CA HIS A 71 5.31 -8.70 -6.24
C HIS A 71 4.64 -8.45 -4.88
N ALA A 72 5.48 -8.31 -3.87
CA ALA A 72 5.11 -7.84 -2.55
C ALA A 72 5.76 -6.48 -2.30
N TYR A 73 5.07 -5.63 -1.56
CA TYR A 73 5.46 -4.25 -1.30
C TYR A 73 5.43 -3.98 0.19
N ARG A 74 6.36 -3.16 0.68
CA ARG A 74 6.33 -2.60 2.03
C ARG A 74 6.81 -1.16 2.03
N LEU A 75 6.41 -0.38 3.03
CA LEU A 75 6.92 0.99 3.18
C LEU A 75 8.38 0.98 3.62
N THR A 76 9.18 1.85 3.01
CA THR A 76 10.47 2.26 3.56
C THR A 76 10.25 3.21 4.75
N ALA A 77 11.31 3.55 5.48
CA ALA A 77 11.24 4.55 6.54
C ALA A 77 10.73 5.92 6.06
N THR A 78 11.09 6.34 4.83
CA THR A 78 10.59 7.57 4.22
C THR A 78 9.14 7.40 3.76
N GLY A 79 8.75 6.22 3.27
CA GLY A 79 7.36 5.87 2.96
C GLY A 79 6.43 5.97 4.16
N VAL A 80 6.87 5.49 5.32
CA VAL A 80 6.13 5.61 6.59
C VAL A 80 5.90 7.08 6.96
N GLN A 81 6.92 7.92 6.83
CA GLN A 81 6.79 9.37 7.09
C GLN A 81 5.81 10.02 6.10
N LEU A 82 5.91 9.67 4.82
CA LEU A 82 5.00 10.17 3.79
C LEU A 82 3.54 9.78 4.08
N ALA A 83 3.29 8.52 4.44
CA ALA A 83 1.97 8.00 4.76
C ALA A 83 1.35 8.74 5.97
N ARG A 84 2.13 8.91 7.05
CA ARG A 84 1.70 9.64 8.25
C ARG A 84 1.39 11.12 7.98
N ALA A 85 2.17 11.77 7.12
CA ALA A 85 1.94 13.16 6.73
C ALA A 85 0.77 13.36 5.77
N ASN A 86 0.28 12.28 5.14
CA ASN A 86 -0.78 12.31 4.14
C ASN A 86 -1.85 11.26 4.44
N PRO A 87 -2.54 11.36 5.59
CA PRO A 87 -3.60 10.43 5.92
C PRO A 87 -4.70 10.46 4.84
N PRO A 88 -5.45 9.36 4.67
CA PRO A 88 -6.62 9.39 3.82
C PRO A 88 -7.52 10.55 4.28
N GLY A 89 -8.09 11.29 3.32
CA GLY A 89 -9.09 12.30 3.68
C GLY A 89 -10.20 11.65 4.49
N HIS A 90 -10.85 12.38 5.40
CA HIS A 90 -11.94 11.87 6.24
C HIS A 90 -13.08 11.30 5.36
N ALA A 91 -12.95 10.06 4.94
CA ALA A 91 -14.05 9.18 4.65
C ALA A 91 -14.31 8.47 5.99
N VAL A 92 -15.50 8.69 6.55
CA VAL A 92 -15.98 7.99 7.74
C VAL A 92 -15.68 6.49 7.53
N PRO A 93 -14.87 5.85 8.39
CA PRO A 93 -14.61 4.43 8.22
C PRO A 93 -15.94 3.68 8.41
N PRO A 94 -16.30 2.71 7.55
CA PRO A 94 -17.26 1.71 7.98
C PRO A 94 -16.64 1.01 9.19
N ALA A 95 -17.25 1.22 10.36
CA ALA A 95 -16.92 0.50 11.58
C ALA A 95 -17.03 -1.00 11.28
N GLY A 96 -15.90 -1.70 11.21
CA GLY A 96 -15.95 -3.15 11.00
C GLY A 96 -14.69 -3.75 10.42
N GLN A 97 -13.67 -3.90 11.26
CA GLN A 97 -12.91 -5.15 11.46
C GLN A 97 -11.65 -4.82 12.28
N ARG A 98 -11.83 -4.71 13.61
CA ARG A 98 -10.74 -5.08 14.51
C ARG A 98 -10.57 -6.58 14.33
N ARG A 99 -9.49 -7.03 13.70
CA ARG A 99 -9.16 -8.45 13.74
C ARG A 99 -8.49 -8.71 15.08
N GLU A 100 -9.28 -9.28 15.99
CA GLU A 100 -8.80 -9.99 17.16
C GLU A 100 -7.83 -11.07 16.66
N ALA A 101 -6.54 -10.88 16.92
CA ALA A 101 -5.58 -11.97 16.92
C ALA A 101 -5.75 -12.69 18.27
N THR A 102 -6.56 -13.75 18.23
CA THR A 102 -6.73 -14.71 19.32
C THR A 102 -5.39 -15.37 19.66
N ILE A 103 -5.24 -15.53 20.98
CA ILE A 103 -4.20 -16.18 21.79
C ILE A 103 -3.90 -17.61 21.33
#